data_AF-A0AAQ3TY76-F1
#
_entry.id   AF-A0AAQ3TY76-F1
#
_cell.length_a   1.000
_cell.length_b   1.000
_cell.length_c   1.000
_cell.angle_alpha   90.00
_cell.angle_beta   90.00
_cell.angle_gamma   90.00
#
_symmetry.space_group_name_H-M   'P 1'
#
loop_
_entity.id
_entity.type
_entity.pdbx_description
1 polymer ?
#
loop_
_entity_poly.entity_id
_entity_poly.type
_entity_poly.pdbx_seq_one_letter_code
_entity_poly.pdbx_strand_id
1 'polypeptide(L)'
;MSSRRSRATTVSEEEINELISRLQTLLPNAGRRGGNQASATKLLKETCNYIKSLHREVDDLSDRLSDLMATMDQNSPGAEIIRSLLR
;
A
#
# COMPACT_ATOMS: atom_id res chain seq x y z
N MET A 1 -20.22 -9.52 41.85
CA MET A 1 -19.55 -8.53 40.98
C MET A 1 -18.73 -9.28 39.96
N SER A 2 -19.13 -9.24 38.69
CA SER A 2 -18.51 -10.03 37.62
C SER A 2 -17.32 -9.25 37.06
N SER A 3 -16.11 -9.66 37.44
CA SER A 3 -14.87 -9.16 36.84
C SER A 3 -14.81 -9.61 35.39
N ARG A 4 -15.30 -8.75 34.48
CA ARG A 4 -14.94 -8.78 33.06
C ARG A 4 -13.45 -8.48 32.97
N ARG A 5 -12.64 -9.51 33.19
CA ARG A 5 -11.22 -9.49 32.86
C ARG A 5 -11.18 -9.52 31.34
N SER A 6 -11.08 -8.34 30.73
CA SER A 6 -10.78 -8.15 29.33
C SER A 6 -9.56 -9.02 29.03
N ARG A 7 -9.81 -10.18 28.42
CA ARG A 7 -8.78 -11.08 27.94
C ARG A 7 -8.08 -10.28 26.85
N ALA A 8 -6.99 -9.62 27.22
CA ALA A 8 -6.03 -9.13 26.25
C ALA A 8 -5.72 -10.33 25.37
N THR A 9 -6.22 -10.32 24.14
CA THR A 9 -5.90 -11.30 23.12
C THR A 9 -4.42 -11.15 22.90
N THR A 10 -3.64 -12.01 23.55
CA THR A 10 -2.21 -12.11 23.34
C THR A 10 -2.06 -12.59 21.91
N VAL A 11 -1.76 -11.65 21.01
CA VAL A 11 -1.41 -11.96 19.62
C VAL A 11 -0.29 -12.99 19.67
N SER A 12 -0.47 -14.12 18.98
CA SER A 12 0.51 -15.21 19.05
C SER A 12 1.74 -14.88 18.21
N GLU A 13 2.87 -15.51 18.53
CA GLU A 13 4.11 -15.31 17.77
C GLU A 13 3.96 -15.82 16.33
N GLU A 14 3.14 -16.85 16.11
CA GLU A 14 2.77 -17.36 14.79
C GLU A 14 2.00 -16.32 13.98
N GLU A 15 1.01 -15.63 14.59
CA GLU A 15 0.25 -14.56 13.92
C GLU A 15 1.17 -13.41 13.51
N ILE A 16 2.14 -13.04 14.37
CA ILE A 16 3.13 -12.00 14.07
C ILE A 16 4.03 -12.42 12.90
N ASN A 17 4.51 -13.67 12.90
CA ASN A 17 5.36 -14.20 11.84
C ASN A 17 4.63 -14.33 10.50
N GLU A 18 3.35 -14.69 10.51
CA GLU A 18 2.51 -14.69 9.31
C GLU A 18 2.35 -13.29 8.73
N LEU A 19 2.07 -12.28 9.58
CA LEU A 19 1.98 -10.89 9.16
C LEU A 19 3.29 -10.37 8.56
N ILE A 20 4.42 -10.70 9.18
CA ILE A 20 5.76 -10.38 8.67
C ILE A 20 5.97 -10.99 7.28
N SER A 21 5.60 -12.26 7.11
CA SER A 21 5.75 -12.98 5.83
C SER A 21 4.90 -12.31 4.73
N ARG A 22 3.66 -11.94 5.05
CA ARG A 22 2.78 -11.21 4.12
C ARG A 22 3.31 -9.81 3.78
N LEU A 23 3.87 -9.08 4.75
CA LEU A 23 4.47 -7.77 4.48
C LEU A 23 5.68 -7.88 3.56
N GLN A 24 6.50 -8.93 3.73
CA GLN A 24 7.62 -9.19 2.84
C GLN A 24 7.16 -9.43 1.40
N THR A 25 6.12 -10.24 1.16
CA THR A 25 5.66 -10.50 -0.23
C THR A 25 5.13 -9.26 -0.95
N LEU A 26 4.63 -8.26 -0.21
CA LEU A 26 4.09 -7.02 -0.77
C LEU A 26 5.17 -5.96 -1.05
N LEU A 27 6.37 -6.11 -0.48
CA LEU A 27 7.43 -5.11 -0.65
C LEU A 27 8.27 -5.39 -1.89
N PRO A 28 8.52 -4.38 -2.74
CA PRO A 28 9.23 -4.55 -4.02
C PRO A 28 10.69 -5.01 -3.85
N ASN A 29 11.27 -4.91 -2.66
CA ASN A 29 12.66 -5.26 -2.37
C ASN A 29 12.85 -6.40 -1.36
N ALA A 30 11.78 -7.08 -0.93
CA ALA A 30 11.89 -8.12 0.11
C ALA A 30 12.75 -9.32 -0.32
N GLY A 31 12.78 -9.65 -1.62
CA GLY A 31 13.56 -10.78 -2.14
C GLY A 31 15.00 -10.44 -2.56
N ARG A 32 15.37 -9.16 -2.69
CA ARG A 32 16.70 -8.76 -3.22
C ARG A 32 17.79 -8.67 -2.15
N ARG A 33 17.41 -8.59 -0.88
CA ARG A 33 18.35 -8.53 0.26
C ARG A 33 18.47 -9.91 0.88
N GLY A 34 19.13 -10.81 0.15
CA GLY A 34 19.45 -12.14 0.67
C GLY A 34 20.10 -12.08 2.05
N GLY A 35 19.62 -12.93 2.95
CA GLY A 35 20.38 -13.38 4.11
C GLY A 35 20.11 -12.70 5.46
N ASN A 36 19.67 -11.44 5.52
CA ASN A 36 19.40 -10.79 6.82
C ASN A 36 17.90 -10.68 7.06
N GLN A 37 17.39 -11.49 7.99
CA GLN A 37 16.10 -11.30 8.64
C GLN A 37 16.01 -9.84 9.10
N ALA A 38 15.35 -9.00 8.31
CA ALA A 38 15.13 -7.61 8.68
C ALA A 38 14.29 -7.63 9.97
N SER A 39 14.73 -6.91 11.00
CA SER A 39 13.95 -6.81 12.23
C SER A 39 12.52 -6.35 11.90
N ALA A 40 11.52 -6.82 12.65
CA ALA A 40 10.13 -6.44 12.44
C ALA A 40 9.98 -4.91 12.32
N THR A 41 10.73 -4.14 13.12
CA THR A 41 10.78 -2.68 13.06
C THR A 41 11.29 -2.14 11.73
N LYS A 42 12.33 -2.73 11.15
CA LYS A 42 12.85 -2.32 9.84
C LYS A 42 11.85 -2.63 8.73
N LEU A 43 11.24 -3.82 8.77
CA LEU A 43 10.21 -4.21 7.81
C LEU A 43 9.02 -3.26 7.86
N LEU A 44 8.50 -2.96 9.06
CA LEU A 44 7.40 -2.02 9.24
C LEU A 44 7.77 -0.62 8.71
N LYS A 45 8.99 -0.15 8.95
CA LYS A 45 9.47 1.14 8.40
C LYS A 45 9.50 1.13 6.88
N GLU A 46 9.97 0.04 6.27
CA GLU A 46 9.99 -0.12 4.80
C GLU A 46 8.56 -0.17 4.24
N THR A 47 7.64 -0.87 4.90
CA THR A 47 6.20 -0.84 4.57
C THR A 47 5.62 0.56 4.64
N CYS A 48 5.82 1.30 5.73
CA CYS A 48 5.31 2.67 5.84
C CYS A 48 5.90 3.59 4.76
N ASN A 49 7.18 3.42 4.42
CA ASN A 49 7.81 4.20 3.36
C ASN A 49 7.24 3.85 1.98
N TYR A 50 6.98 2.58 1.72
CA TYR A 50 6.39 2.13 0.46
C TYR A 50 4.95 2.60 0.31
N ILE A 51 4.14 2.55 1.37
CA ILE A 51 2.79 3.14 1.36
C ILE A 51 2.86 4.64 1.03
N LYS A 52 3.81 5.37 1.61
CA LYS A 52 4.01 6.81 1.31
C LYS A 52 4.44 7.05 -0.14
N SER A 53 5.27 6.18 -0.73
CA SER A 53 5.66 6.32 -2.14
C SER A 53 4.48 6.03 -3.05
N LEU A 54 3.70 4.98 -2.77
CA LEU A 54 2.49 4.65 -3.53
C LEU A 54 1.48 5.80 -3.49
N HIS A 55 1.25 6.44 -2.33
CA HIS A 55 0.37 7.61 -2.27
C HIS A 55 0.86 8.74 -3.17
N ARG A 56 2.16 9.06 -3.14
CA ARG A 56 2.74 10.08 -4.02
C ARG A 56 2.62 9.73 -5.49
N GLU A 57 2.87 8.47 -5.86
CA GLU A 57 2.73 8.00 -7.24
C GLU A 57 1.29 8.09 -7.73
N VAL A 58 0.31 7.79 -6.87
CA VAL A 58 -1.12 7.96 -7.16
C VAL A 58 -1.47 9.45 -7.32
N ASP A 59 -1.01 10.31 -6.42
CA ASP A 59 -1.24 11.76 -6.49
C ASP A 59 -0.63 12.35 -7.77
N ASP A 60 0.65 12.06 -8.04
CA ASP A 60 1.37 12.53 -9.24
C ASP A 60 0.71 12.04 -10.54
N LEU A 61 0.23 10.79 -10.56
CA LEU A 61 -0.45 10.24 -11.72
C LEU A 61 -1.84 10.88 -11.91
N SER A 62 -2.54 11.16 -10.80
CA SER A 62 -3.84 11.82 -10.82
C SER A 62 -3.74 13.26 -11.32
N ASP A 63 -2.71 14.00 -10.91
CA ASP A 63 -2.44 15.35 -11.37
C ASP A 63 -2.09 15.37 -12.87
N ARG A 64 -1.17 14.49 -13.30
CA ARG A 64 -0.80 14.36 -14.72
C ARG A 64 -1.99 13.97 -15.60
N LEU A 65 -2.87 13.10 -15.11
CA LEU A 65 -4.09 12.73 -15.81
C LEU A 65 -5.07 13.91 -15.90
N SER A 66 -5.21 14.67 -14.82
CA SER A 66 -6.07 15.87 -14.78
C SER A 66 -5.59 16.92 -15.78
N ASP A 67 -4.28 17.19 -15.84
CA ASP A 67 -3.68 18.09 -16.82
C ASP A 67 -3.90 17.62 -18.26
N LEU A 68 -3.69 16.32 -18.51
CA LEU A 68 -3.92 15.72 -19.83
C LEU A 68 -5.38 15.88 -20.25
N MET A 69 -6.33 15.63 -19.33
CA MET A 69 -7.76 15.80 -19.59
C MET A 69 -8.15 17.27 -19.79
N ALA A 70 -7.48 18.22 -19.15
CA ALA A 70 -7.74 19.65 -19.32
C ALA A 70 -7.30 20.17 -20.70
N THR A 71 -6.24 19.59 -21.27
CA THR A 71 -5.74 19.94 -22.61
C THR A 71 -6.47 19.21 -23.75
N MET A 72 -7.17 18.12 -23.44
CA MET A 72 -7.90 17.31 -24.42
C MET A 72 -9.28 17.90 -24.74
N ASP A 73 -9.71 17.81 -26.00
CA ASP A 73 -11.09 18.13 -26.36
C ASP A 73 -12.04 17.18 -25.63
N GLN A 74 -12.91 17.76 -24.82
CA GLN A 74 -13.85 17.05 -23.97
C GLN A 74 -14.87 16.22 -24.75
N ASN A 75 -15.07 16.52 -26.03
CA ASN A 75 -15.98 15.79 -26.92
C ASN A 75 -15.25 14.76 -27.80
N SER A 76 -13.94 14.60 -27.62
CA SER A 76 -13.19 13.60 -28.38
C SER A 76 -13.50 12.17 -27.90
N PRO A 77 -13.49 11.17 -28.80
CA PRO A 77 -13.65 9.77 -28.42
C PRO A 77 -12.63 9.30 -27.38
N GLY A 78 -11.42 9.86 -27.40
CA GLY A 78 -10.37 9.57 -26.41
C GLY A 78 -10.74 10.03 -25.00
N ALA A 79 -11.34 11.21 -24.85
CA ALA A 79 -11.81 11.72 -23.56
C ALA A 79 -12.94 10.84 -23.00
N GLU A 80 -13.83 10.34 -23.86
CA GLU A 80 -14.93 9.47 -23.47
C GLU A 80 -14.44 8.10 -22.98
N ILE A 81 -13.46 7.51 -23.65
CA ILE A 81 -12.80 6.27 -23.20
C ILE A 81 -12.17 6.48 -21.82
N ILE A 82 -11.39 7.54 -21.62
CA ILE A 82 -10.74 7.81 -20.34
C ILE A 82 -11.77 7.98 -19.22
N ARG A 83 -12.85 8.74 -19.45
CA ARG A 83 -13.94 8.88 -18.46
C ARG A 83 -14.61 7.55 -18.13
N SER A 84 -14.77 6.66 -19.12
CA SER A 84 -15.39 5.34 -18.89
C SER A 84 -14.51 4.43 -18.02
N LEU A 85 -13.19 4.57 -18.10
CA LEU A 85 -12.23 3.81 -17.28
C LEU A 85 -12.14 4.31 -15.84
N LEU A 86 -12.52 5.57 -15.59
CA LEU A 86 -12.49 6.21 -14.27
C LEU A 86 -13.85 6.14 -13.54
N ARG A 87 -14.88 5.56 -14.16
CA ARG A 87 -16.23 5.46 -13.60
C ARG A 87 -16.39 4.23 -12.72
#